data_AF-A0A6B2LDF5-F1
#
_entry.id   AF-A0A6B2LDF5-F1
#
_cell.length_a   1.000
_cell.length_b   1.000
_cell.length_c   1.000
_cell.angle_alpha   90.00
_cell.angle_beta   90.00
_cell.angle_gamma   90.00
#
_symmetry.space_group_name_H-M   'P 1'
#
loop_
_entity.id
_entity.type
_entity.pdbx_description
1 polymer ?
#
loop_
_entity_poly.entity_id
_entity_poly.type
_entity_poly.pdbx_seq_one_letter_code
_entity_poly.pdbx_strand_id
1 'polypeptide(L)'
;MNAEFHAAFVNKYIGGGVLFGGCAQEEMLFAFRTECLVSMLLCPIIEQAEAIIISGVERFSAHRGYAQTFEYVGPYADDTSIFQPTMSKAINIVAVDALVASVNHIQYSKENIQRELNKLYCGLYNWRKFSNAQRQTYATGHWGCGIFGGNKQLKAIEQIIVVSQVGGLDINYYTWGRPNFASALVSLVQFLHKTNTTVGEVTKILFSYMDKLDEGRTPFEFLYEQIRKKKGIH
;
A
#
# COMPACT_ATOMS: atom_id res chain seq x y z
N MET A 1 -16.13 -5.57 16.33
CA MET A 1 -14.73 -5.15 16.47
C MET A 1 -14.11 -5.00 15.10
N ASN A 2 -13.22 -4.03 14.93
CA ASN A 2 -12.65 -3.68 13.63
C ASN A 2 -11.44 -4.57 13.35
N ALA A 3 -11.37 -5.15 12.15
CA ALA A 3 -10.22 -5.93 11.72
C ALA A 3 -9.40 -5.05 10.79
N GLU A 4 -8.19 -4.69 11.20
CA GLU A 4 -7.35 -3.78 10.42
C GLU A 4 -6.75 -4.47 9.20
N PHE A 5 -6.60 -3.72 8.11
CA PHE A 5 -5.95 -4.19 6.89
C PHE A 5 -4.54 -3.63 6.84
N HIS A 6 -3.53 -4.49 6.90
CA HIS A 6 -2.12 -4.08 6.89
C HIS A 6 -1.50 -4.48 5.57
N ALA A 7 -0.91 -3.52 4.86
CA ALA A 7 -0.23 -3.80 3.60
C ALA A 7 1.04 -4.64 3.82
N ALA A 8 1.18 -5.72 3.06
CA ALA A 8 2.46 -6.39 2.84
C ALA A 8 2.94 -6.06 1.43
N PHE A 9 4.12 -5.44 1.33
CA PHE A 9 4.76 -5.04 0.09
C PHE A 9 5.55 -6.22 -0.48
N VAL A 10 4.79 -7.21 -0.94
CA VAL A 10 5.32 -8.52 -1.29
C VAL A 10 6.01 -8.55 -2.65
N ASN A 11 6.85 -9.55 -2.84
CA ASN A 11 7.20 -10.05 -4.16
C ASN A 11 6.01 -10.84 -4.75
N LYS A 12 5.95 -10.99 -6.08
CA LYS A 12 4.96 -11.87 -6.73
C LYS A 12 5.09 -13.34 -6.30
N TYR A 13 6.27 -13.74 -5.83
CA TYR A 13 6.48 -14.95 -5.04
C TYR A 13 6.37 -14.58 -3.57
N ILE A 14 5.21 -14.85 -2.96
CA ILE A 14 4.94 -14.44 -1.57
C ILE A 14 6.02 -14.99 -0.61
N GLY A 15 6.39 -14.18 0.38
CA GLY A 15 7.50 -14.44 1.29
C GLY A 15 8.86 -13.97 0.77
N GLY A 16 8.98 -13.65 -0.53
CA GLY A 16 10.18 -13.07 -1.12
C GLY A 16 11.45 -13.84 -0.75
N GLY A 17 12.41 -13.14 -0.17
CA GLY A 17 13.68 -13.70 0.26
C GLY A 17 13.73 -14.20 1.71
N VAL A 18 12.60 -14.39 2.40
CA VAL A 18 12.59 -14.60 3.88
C VAL A 18 13.41 -15.81 4.32
N LEU A 19 13.52 -16.85 3.48
CA LEU A 19 14.33 -18.05 3.75
C LEU A 19 15.77 -17.96 3.17
N PHE A 20 16.09 -16.89 2.47
CA PHE A 20 17.33 -16.72 1.69
C PHE A 20 18.06 -15.40 2.01
N GLY A 21 17.83 -14.82 3.19
CA GLY A 21 18.53 -13.62 3.67
C GLY A 21 17.91 -12.29 3.24
N GLY A 22 16.73 -12.30 2.61
CA GLY A 22 15.95 -11.09 2.39
C GLY A 22 15.57 -10.44 3.73
N CYS A 23 15.60 -9.10 3.79
CA CYS A 23 15.33 -8.36 5.01
C CYS A 23 14.71 -6.98 4.70
N ALA A 24 13.75 -6.95 3.77
CA ALA A 24 12.93 -5.77 3.55
C ALA A 24 11.60 -5.90 4.33
N GLN A 25 10.61 -5.06 4.00
CA GLN A 25 9.35 -5.02 4.71
C GLN A 25 8.59 -6.36 4.71
N GLU A 26 8.57 -7.08 3.59
CA GLU A 26 7.93 -8.39 3.48
C GLU A 26 8.62 -9.42 4.37
N GLU A 27 9.93 -9.60 4.23
CA GLU A 27 10.65 -10.65 4.96
C GLU A 27 10.66 -10.39 6.47
N MET A 28 10.79 -9.12 6.88
CA MET A 28 10.66 -8.75 8.29
C MET A 28 9.27 -9.09 8.82
N LEU A 29 8.20 -8.77 8.06
CA LEU A 29 6.83 -9.07 8.46
C LEU A 29 6.60 -10.58 8.63
N PHE A 30 7.12 -11.39 7.72
CA PHE A 30 7.03 -12.84 7.79
C PHE A 30 7.89 -13.42 8.92
N ALA A 31 9.00 -12.77 9.27
CA ALA A 31 9.85 -13.18 10.38
C ALA A 31 9.20 -12.94 11.75
N PHE A 32 8.46 -11.84 11.95
CA PHE A 32 7.78 -11.58 13.22
C PHE A 32 6.32 -12.07 13.27
N ARG A 33 5.72 -12.42 12.12
CA ARG A 33 4.43 -13.13 11.99
C ARG A 33 4.63 -14.44 11.23
N THR A 34 5.24 -15.42 11.87
CA THR A 34 5.73 -16.65 11.23
C THR A 34 4.64 -17.50 10.59
N GLU A 35 3.38 -17.37 10.99
CA GLU A 35 2.23 -18.02 10.34
C GLU A 35 2.06 -17.61 8.87
N CYS A 36 2.53 -16.42 8.48
CA CYS A 36 2.55 -16.00 7.08
C CYS A 36 3.41 -16.91 6.20
N LEU A 37 4.42 -17.60 6.74
CA LEU A 37 5.30 -18.50 5.98
C LEU A 37 4.52 -19.66 5.33
N VAL A 38 3.39 -20.07 5.90
CA VAL A 38 2.53 -21.11 5.33
C VAL A 38 2.01 -20.72 3.94
N SER A 39 1.84 -19.41 3.67
CA SER A 39 1.45 -18.94 2.35
C SER A 39 2.46 -19.27 1.25
N MET A 40 3.75 -19.40 1.58
CA MET A 40 4.79 -19.79 0.62
C MET A 40 4.61 -21.22 0.11
N LEU A 41 3.96 -22.09 0.90
CA LEU A 41 3.66 -23.47 0.53
C LEU A 41 2.34 -23.56 -0.26
N LEU A 42 1.34 -22.76 0.11
CA LEU A 42 -0.03 -22.90 -0.39
C LEU A 42 -0.34 -22.03 -1.60
N CYS A 43 0.30 -20.88 -1.72
CA CYS A 43 -0.09 -19.88 -2.71
C CYS A 43 0.83 -19.93 -3.95
N PRO A 44 0.26 -19.94 -5.17
CA PRO A 44 1.02 -19.79 -6.40
C PRO A 44 1.55 -18.36 -6.56
N ILE A 45 2.28 -18.13 -7.64
CA ILE A 45 2.72 -16.79 -8.05
C ILE A 45 1.49 -15.87 -8.18
N ILE A 46 1.60 -14.67 -7.64
CA ILE A 46 0.54 -13.67 -7.72
C ILE A 46 0.52 -13.06 -9.12
N GLU A 47 -0.54 -13.29 -9.89
CA GLU A 47 -0.75 -12.70 -11.21
C GLU A 47 -1.23 -11.24 -11.14
N GLN A 48 -1.24 -10.53 -12.27
CA GLN A 48 -1.53 -9.08 -12.30
C GLN A 48 -2.87 -8.68 -11.67
N ALA A 49 -3.87 -9.55 -11.74
CA ALA A 49 -5.22 -9.32 -11.19
C ALA A 49 -5.48 -10.12 -9.90
N GLU A 50 -4.43 -10.56 -9.21
CA GLU A 50 -4.53 -11.35 -7.98
C GLU A 50 -3.92 -10.62 -6.78
N ALA A 51 -4.38 -10.99 -5.59
CA ALA A 51 -3.83 -10.57 -4.32
C ALA A 51 -4.05 -11.69 -3.31
N ILE A 52 -3.22 -11.76 -2.27
CA ILE A 52 -3.37 -12.74 -1.19
C ILE A 52 -3.76 -11.98 0.08
N ILE A 53 -4.75 -12.51 0.80
CA ILE A 53 -5.15 -11.98 2.11
C ILE A 53 -4.90 -13.07 3.15
N ILE A 54 -4.05 -12.76 4.14
CA ILE A 54 -3.76 -13.65 5.27
C ILE A 54 -4.42 -13.06 6.51
N SER A 55 -5.49 -13.71 6.97
CA SER A 55 -6.27 -13.26 8.13
C SER A 55 -5.87 -13.99 9.39
N GLY A 56 -5.89 -13.29 10.52
CA GLY A 56 -5.80 -13.96 11.82
C GLY A 56 -4.40 -14.13 12.41
N VAL A 57 -3.36 -13.65 11.71
CA VAL A 57 -1.97 -13.94 12.06
C VAL A 57 -1.49 -13.22 13.32
N GLU A 58 -0.85 -13.96 14.21
CA GLU A 58 -0.25 -13.44 15.43
C GLU A 58 1.16 -12.90 15.19
N ARG A 59 1.53 -11.85 15.93
CA ARG A 59 2.92 -11.39 16.05
C ARG A 59 3.57 -12.05 17.25
N PHE A 60 4.59 -12.87 16.98
CA PHE A 60 5.32 -13.61 18.02
C PHE A 60 6.57 -12.87 18.51
N SER A 61 7.15 -12.02 17.67
CA SER A 61 8.47 -11.43 17.92
C SER A 61 8.44 -9.91 17.98
N ALA A 62 9.05 -9.38 19.04
CA ALA A 62 9.40 -7.97 19.13
C ALA A 62 10.66 -7.76 18.31
N HIS A 63 10.75 -6.62 17.62
CA HIS A 63 11.92 -6.30 16.80
C HIS A 63 12.27 -4.82 16.89
N ARG A 64 13.50 -4.49 16.51
CA ARG A 64 13.95 -3.13 16.23
C ARG A 64 14.77 -3.07 14.95
N GLY A 65 15.01 -1.86 14.48
CA GLY A 65 15.80 -1.61 13.27
C GLY A 65 15.09 -2.05 11.99
N TYR A 66 15.80 -1.95 10.88
CA TYR A 66 15.29 -2.26 9.55
C TYR A 66 16.44 -2.75 8.66
N ALA A 67 16.18 -3.73 7.79
CA ALA A 67 17.19 -4.33 6.93
C ALA A 67 18.45 -4.76 7.70
N GLN A 68 19.61 -4.19 7.40
CA GLN A 68 20.89 -4.60 8.02
C GLN A 68 20.93 -4.42 9.54
N THR A 69 20.07 -3.58 10.11
CA THR A 69 19.98 -3.40 11.57
C THR A 69 18.77 -4.11 12.19
N PHE A 70 18.06 -4.94 11.42
CA PHE A 70 16.90 -5.69 11.91
C PHE A 70 17.34 -6.70 12.96
N GLU A 71 16.73 -6.61 14.14
CA GLU A 71 17.13 -7.40 15.29
C GLU A 71 15.91 -7.87 16.08
N TYR A 72 15.91 -9.15 16.46
CA TYR A 72 14.98 -9.71 17.42
C TYR A 72 15.29 -9.17 18.83
N VAL A 73 14.28 -8.63 19.51
CA VAL A 73 14.46 -8.05 20.86
C VAL A 73 13.70 -8.80 21.96
N GLY A 74 13.07 -9.92 21.64
CA GLY A 74 12.33 -10.74 22.61
C GLY A 74 10.95 -11.18 22.12
N PRO A 75 10.22 -11.96 22.93
CA PRO A 75 8.85 -12.34 22.62
C PRO A 75 7.94 -11.10 22.59
N TYR A 76 6.93 -11.13 21.74
CA TYR A 76 5.87 -10.12 21.68
C TYR A 76 4.58 -10.72 22.21
N ALA A 77 3.98 -10.09 23.23
CA ALA A 77 2.63 -10.42 23.65
C ALA A 77 1.65 -9.66 22.75
N ASP A 78 1.09 -10.33 21.74
CA ASP A 78 0.20 -9.69 20.78
C ASP A 78 -1.15 -9.33 21.42
N ASP A 79 -1.36 -8.04 21.66
CA ASP A 79 -2.57 -7.46 22.23
C ASP A 79 -3.63 -7.11 21.17
N THR A 80 -3.39 -7.45 19.90
CA THR A 80 -4.39 -7.33 18.83
C THR A 80 -5.66 -8.06 19.24
N SER A 81 -6.80 -7.35 19.12
CA SER A 81 -8.12 -7.87 19.49
C SER A 81 -8.48 -9.16 18.74
N ILE A 82 -9.41 -9.94 19.28
CA ILE A 82 -9.85 -11.21 18.67
C ILE A 82 -11.06 -10.99 17.75
N PHE A 83 -11.01 -11.54 16.54
CA PHE A 83 -12.13 -11.62 15.63
C PHE A 83 -12.99 -12.84 15.92
N GLN A 84 -14.06 -12.62 16.68
CA GLN A 84 -14.96 -13.67 17.21
C GLN A 84 -15.42 -14.74 16.19
N PRO A 85 -15.76 -14.42 14.93
CA PRO A 85 -16.24 -15.44 13.98
C PRO A 85 -15.24 -16.57 13.69
N THR A 86 -13.94 -16.31 13.86
CA THR A 86 -12.87 -17.29 13.60
C THR A 86 -11.99 -17.55 14.81
N MET A 87 -12.19 -16.79 15.90
CA MET A 87 -11.36 -16.81 17.11
C MET A 87 -9.86 -16.53 16.87
N SER A 88 -9.53 -15.81 15.79
CA SER A 88 -8.16 -15.41 15.44
C SER A 88 -7.89 -13.93 15.76
N LYS A 89 -6.65 -13.44 15.54
CA LYS A 89 -6.36 -12.00 15.63
C LYS A 89 -7.19 -11.20 14.61
N ALA A 90 -7.68 -10.02 14.99
CA ALA A 90 -8.45 -9.12 14.14
C ALA A 90 -7.53 -8.29 13.25
N ILE A 91 -6.76 -8.98 12.39
CA ILE A 91 -5.84 -8.39 11.43
C ILE A 91 -5.91 -9.15 10.11
N ASN A 92 -5.78 -8.40 9.02
CA ASN A 92 -5.72 -8.92 7.66
C ASN A 92 -4.46 -8.38 6.98
N ILE A 93 -3.53 -9.27 6.62
CA ILE A 93 -2.36 -8.90 5.81
C ILE A 93 -2.79 -8.91 4.35
N VAL A 94 -2.69 -7.75 3.69
CA VAL A 94 -2.99 -7.59 2.26
C VAL A 94 -1.69 -7.65 1.48
N ALA A 95 -1.40 -8.82 0.91
CA ALA A 95 -0.21 -9.07 0.10
C ALA A 95 -0.48 -8.71 -1.37
N VAL A 96 0.11 -7.59 -1.79
CA VAL A 96 0.06 -7.07 -3.16
C VAL A 96 1.47 -6.71 -3.66
N ASP A 97 1.86 -7.26 -4.80
CA ASP A 97 3.17 -7.01 -5.40
C ASP A 97 3.15 -5.75 -6.27
N ALA A 98 4.11 -4.85 -6.09
CA ALA A 98 4.29 -3.67 -6.94
C ALA A 98 5.12 -4.00 -8.19
N LEU A 99 4.97 -3.20 -9.24
CA LEU A 99 5.82 -3.26 -10.42
C LEU A 99 7.24 -2.81 -10.07
N VAL A 100 8.24 -3.47 -10.67
CA VAL A 100 9.64 -3.04 -10.59
C VAL A 100 9.81 -1.81 -11.48
N ALA A 101 9.84 -0.64 -10.85
CA ALA A 101 9.70 0.67 -11.48
C ALA A 101 11.03 1.36 -11.80
N SER A 102 12.16 0.72 -11.49
CA SER A 102 13.52 1.28 -11.62
C SER A 102 14.00 1.53 -13.04
N VAL A 103 13.22 1.15 -14.07
CA VAL A 103 13.65 1.21 -15.47
C VAL A 103 12.85 2.27 -16.25
N ASN A 104 13.56 3.14 -16.98
CA ASN A 104 13.05 4.02 -18.06
C ASN A 104 11.68 4.70 -17.80
N HIS A 105 11.42 5.19 -16.59
CA HIS A 105 10.17 5.90 -16.26
C HIS A 105 8.89 5.09 -16.53
N ILE A 106 8.98 3.75 -16.71
CA ILE A 106 7.86 2.92 -17.16
C ILE A 106 6.65 2.99 -16.22
N GLN A 107 6.89 3.26 -14.94
CA GLN A 107 5.85 3.41 -13.92
C GLN A 107 4.84 4.52 -14.22
N TYR A 108 5.20 5.51 -15.05
CA TYR A 108 4.32 6.63 -15.39
C TYR A 108 3.44 6.35 -16.62
N SER A 109 3.70 5.28 -17.37
CA SER A 109 2.83 4.89 -18.48
C SER A 109 1.42 4.59 -17.99
N LYS A 110 0.43 4.91 -18.83
CA LYS A 110 -0.98 4.68 -18.54
C LYS A 110 -1.24 3.21 -18.17
N GLU A 111 -0.62 2.29 -18.89
CA GLU A 111 -0.76 0.84 -18.71
C GLU A 111 -0.24 0.41 -17.33
N ASN A 112 0.93 0.92 -16.90
CA ASN A 112 1.50 0.55 -15.61
C ASN A 112 0.79 1.23 -14.44
N ILE A 113 0.33 2.48 -14.58
CA ILE A 113 -0.53 3.09 -13.56
C ILE A 113 -1.82 2.26 -13.43
N GLN A 114 -2.45 1.88 -14.55
CA GLN A 114 -3.66 1.05 -14.52
C GLN A 114 -3.41 -0.32 -13.86
N ARG A 115 -2.26 -0.95 -14.13
CA ARG A 115 -1.85 -2.21 -13.48
C ARG A 115 -1.78 -2.06 -11.96
N GLU A 116 -1.15 -0.99 -11.48
CA GLU A 116 -0.96 -0.77 -10.04
C GLU A 116 -2.27 -0.44 -9.33
N LEU A 117 -3.14 0.34 -9.97
CA LEU A 117 -4.50 0.58 -9.50
C LEU A 117 -5.31 -0.73 -9.41
N ASN A 118 -5.25 -1.58 -10.44
CA ASN A 118 -5.96 -2.86 -10.47
C ASN A 118 -5.45 -3.82 -9.39
N LYS A 119 -4.12 -3.88 -9.19
CA LYS A 119 -3.47 -4.71 -8.17
C LYS A 119 -3.94 -4.35 -6.77
N LEU A 120 -3.87 -3.07 -6.41
CA LEU A 120 -4.37 -2.55 -5.14
C LEU A 120 -5.88 -2.79 -4.99
N TYR A 121 -6.65 -2.56 -6.07
CA TYR A 121 -8.09 -2.76 -6.04
C TYR A 121 -8.45 -4.21 -5.78
N CYS A 122 -7.75 -5.17 -6.40
CA CYS A 122 -7.94 -6.60 -6.14
C CYS A 122 -7.79 -6.93 -4.65
N GLY A 123 -6.73 -6.43 -4.01
CA GLY A 123 -6.46 -6.68 -2.59
C GLY A 123 -7.46 -6.04 -1.62
N LEU A 124 -8.12 -4.95 -2.01
CA LEU A 124 -8.98 -4.16 -1.11
C LEU A 124 -10.48 -4.27 -1.41
N TYR A 125 -10.86 -4.65 -2.63
CA TYR A 125 -12.24 -4.63 -3.10
C TYR A 125 -13.23 -5.36 -2.19
N ASN A 126 -12.83 -6.53 -1.70
CA ASN A 126 -13.69 -7.41 -0.89
C ASN A 126 -13.47 -7.26 0.62
N TRP A 127 -13.00 -6.11 1.11
CA TRP A 127 -12.68 -5.91 2.53
C TRP A 127 -13.86 -6.26 3.48
N ARG A 128 -15.11 -6.05 3.05
CA ARG A 128 -16.32 -6.40 3.82
C ARG A 128 -16.46 -7.88 4.13
N LYS A 129 -15.79 -8.77 3.40
CA LYS A 129 -15.78 -10.21 3.72
C LYS A 129 -15.00 -10.53 5.00
N PHE A 130 -14.10 -9.64 5.41
CA PHE A 130 -13.22 -9.84 6.56
C PHE A 130 -13.58 -8.97 7.75
N SER A 131 -14.68 -8.22 7.68
CA SER A 131 -15.17 -7.40 8.78
C SER A 131 -16.66 -7.10 8.70
N ASN A 132 -17.32 -7.10 9.86
CA ASN A 132 -18.72 -6.68 10.02
C ASN A 132 -18.86 -5.16 10.27
N ALA A 133 -17.76 -4.40 10.30
CA ALA A 133 -17.83 -2.98 10.55
C ALA A 133 -18.28 -2.19 9.32
N GLN A 134 -18.88 -1.02 9.53
CA GLN A 134 -19.25 -0.11 8.44
C GLN A 134 -18.04 0.50 7.73
N ARG A 135 -16.92 0.66 8.46
CA ARG A 135 -15.65 1.15 7.93
C ARG A 135 -14.49 0.34 8.49
N GLN A 136 -13.42 0.25 7.73
CA GLN A 136 -12.14 -0.30 8.16
C GLN A 136 -10.99 0.63 7.81
N THR A 137 -9.82 0.37 8.39
CA THR A 137 -8.61 1.14 8.11
C THR A 137 -7.60 0.29 7.37
N TYR A 138 -7.08 0.83 6.27
CA TYR A 138 -5.95 0.30 5.52
C TYR A 138 -4.66 1.00 5.98
N ALA A 139 -3.86 0.29 6.77
CA ALA A 139 -2.54 0.69 7.21
C ALA A 139 -1.50 0.34 6.13
N THR A 140 -0.86 1.36 5.58
CA THR A 140 0.07 1.21 4.45
C THR A 140 1.17 2.28 4.47
N GLY A 141 2.00 2.36 3.43
CA GLY A 141 3.08 3.33 3.30
C GLY A 141 3.65 3.33 1.90
N HIS A 142 4.97 3.45 1.80
CA HIS A 142 5.71 3.54 0.53
C HIS A 142 5.81 2.21 -0.23
N TRP A 143 4.65 1.61 -0.55
CA TRP A 143 4.51 0.38 -1.34
C TRP A 143 5.32 0.48 -2.64
N GLY A 144 6.15 -0.52 -2.93
CA GLY A 144 6.97 -0.58 -4.15
C GLY A 144 8.06 0.48 -4.28
N CYS A 145 8.30 1.33 -3.27
CA CYS A 145 9.24 2.46 -3.39
C CYS A 145 10.65 2.19 -2.84
N GLY A 146 10.88 1.00 -2.27
CA GLY A 146 12.18 0.55 -1.78
C GLY A 146 13.00 -0.06 -2.91
N ILE A 147 13.28 -1.36 -2.81
CA ILE A 147 14.03 -2.14 -3.80
C ILE A 147 13.43 -2.01 -5.21
N PHE A 148 12.11 -1.89 -5.33
CA PHE A 148 11.42 -1.80 -6.61
C PHE A 148 11.49 -0.39 -7.25
N GLY A 149 12.00 0.62 -6.55
CA GLY A 149 12.30 1.93 -7.13
C GLY A 149 11.09 2.80 -7.51
N GLY A 150 9.90 2.48 -7.03
CA GLY A 150 8.68 3.28 -7.25
C GLY A 150 8.78 4.70 -6.70
N ASN A 151 8.13 5.65 -7.37
CA ASN A 151 8.00 7.02 -6.91
C ASN A 151 6.98 7.10 -5.77
N LYS A 152 7.43 7.57 -4.60
CA LYS A 152 6.62 7.67 -3.37
C LYS A 152 5.36 8.51 -3.54
N GLN A 153 5.42 9.60 -4.31
CA GLN A 153 4.26 10.45 -4.53
C GLN A 153 3.23 9.75 -5.43
N LEU A 154 3.66 9.19 -6.56
CA LEU A 154 2.78 8.42 -7.45
C LEU A 154 2.10 7.28 -6.70
N LYS A 155 2.88 6.47 -5.97
CA LYS A 155 2.39 5.32 -5.20
C LYS A 155 1.42 5.72 -4.08
N ALA A 156 1.59 6.90 -3.49
CA ALA A 156 0.64 7.42 -2.52
C ALA A 156 -0.69 7.83 -3.18
N ILE A 157 -0.65 8.49 -4.35
CA ILE A 157 -1.86 8.85 -5.10
C ILE A 157 -2.60 7.59 -5.56
N GLU A 158 -1.90 6.58 -6.09
CA GLU A 158 -2.49 5.30 -6.51
C GLU A 158 -3.26 4.62 -5.36
N GLN A 159 -2.66 4.58 -4.16
CA GLN A 159 -3.32 4.03 -2.97
C GLN A 159 -4.54 4.85 -2.53
N ILE A 160 -4.45 6.19 -2.56
CA ILE A 160 -5.59 7.07 -2.26
C ILE A 160 -6.73 6.83 -3.26
N ILE A 161 -6.43 6.78 -4.56
CA ILE A 161 -7.41 6.49 -5.61
C ILE A 161 -8.19 5.22 -5.29
N VAL A 162 -7.47 4.12 -4.99
CA VAL A 162 -8.11 2.83 -4.77
C VAL A 162 -8.91 2.79 -3.48
N VAL A 163 -8.37 3.31 -2.37
CA VAL A 163 -9.10 3.38 -1.10
C VAL A 163 -10.39 4.19 -1.25
N SER A 164 -10.32 5.35 -1.93
CA SER A 164 -11.48 6.17 -2.22
C SER A 164 -12.48 5.47 -3.15
N GLN A 165 -12.01 4.74 -4.17
CA GLN A 165 -12.84 4.02 -5.13
C GLN A 165 -13.58 2.84 -4.52
N VAL A 166 -12.90 2.05 -3.67
CA VAL A 166 -13.49 0.89 -2.99
C VAL A 166 -14.57 1.34 -2.00
N GLY A 167 -14.32 2.44 -1.30
CA GLY A 167 -15.27 3.02 -0.34
C GLY A 167 -15.39 2.23 0.97
N GLY A 168 -15.63 2.95 2.06
CA GLY A 168 -15.71 2.36 3.41
C GLY A 168 -14.35 1.96 4.00
N LEU A 169 -13.24 2.36 3.36
CA LEU A 169 -11.91 2.27 3.92
C LEU A 169 -11.37 3.68 4.24
N ASP A 170 -10.78 3.82 5.41
CA ASP A 170 -9.88 4.90 5.79
C ASP A 170 -8.43 4.49 5.51
N ILE A 171 -7.52 5.43 5.28
CA ILE A 171 -6.10 5.16 5.02
C ILE A 171 -5.22 5.73 6.13
N ASN A 172 -4.40 4.86 6.74
CA ASN A 172 -3.30 5.24 7.62
C ASN A 172 -2.00 5.08 6.84
N TYR A 173 -1.45 6.19 6.34
CA TYR A 173 -0.23 6.18 5.53
C TYR A 173 1.03 6.50 6.37
N TYR A 174 1.88 5.50 6.58
CA TYR A 174 3.13 5.63 7.32
C TYR A 174 4.27 6.10 6.40
N THR A 175 4.81 7.29 6.67
CA THR A 175 5.81 7.93 5.78
C THR A 175 7.26 7.60 6.14
N TRP A 176 7.48 6.85 7.22
CA TRP A 176 8.78 6.36 7.69
C TRP A 176 9.81 7.48 7.92
N GLY A 177 9.54 8.36 8.89
CA GLY A 177 10.45 9.44 9.28
C GLY A 177 10.52 10.61 8.29
N ARG A 178 9.48 10.81 7.46
CA ARG A 178 9.44 11.87 6.44
C ARG A 178 8.31 12.87 6.73
N PRO A 179 8.53 13.84 7.64
CA PRO A 179 7.49 14.79 8.03
C PRO A 179 7.05 15.68 6.87
N ASN A 180 7.97 16.18 6.04
CA ASN A 180 7.63 17.02 4.89
C ASN A 180 6.74 16.29 3.88
N PHE A 181 7.02 15.00 3.64
CA PHE A 181 6.16 14.17 2.78
C PHE A 181 4.78 13.97 3.42
N ALA A 182 4.73 13.72 4.73
CA ALA A 182 3.46 13.59 5.46
C ALA A 182 2.61 14.86 5.34
N SER A 183 3.21 16.03 5.59
CA SER A 183 2.53 17.32 5.44
C SER A 183 2.04 17.54 4.01
N ALA A 184 2.89 17.28 3.00
CA ALA A 184 2.51 17.42 1.59
C ALA A 184 1.37 16.48 1.20
N LEU A 185 1.39 15.21 1.65
CA LEU A 185 0.33 14.24 1.39
C LEU A 185 -1.00 14.66 2.04
N VAL A 186 -0.96 15.14 3.29
CA VAL A 186 -2.14 15.67 3.98
C VAL A 186 -2.70 16.88 3.25
N SER A 187 -1.85 17.84 2.86
CA SER A 187 -2.27 19.00 2.07
C SER A 187 -2.89 18.59 0.74
N LEU A 188 -2.38 17.54 0.08
CA LEU A 188 -2.93 17.05 -1.18
C LEU A 188 -4.34 16.50 -0.97
N VAL A 189 -4.52 15.60 0.01
CA VAL A 189 -5.83 15.01 0.32
C VAL A 189 -6.84 16.10 0.71
N GLN A 190 -6.45 17.06 1.56
CA GLN A 190 -7.31 18.19 1.93
C GLN A 190 -7.70 19.04 0.72
N PHE A 191 -6.77 19.28 -0.20
CA PHE A 191 -7.05 19.99 -1.44
C PHE A 191 -8.03 19.23 -2.32
N LEU A 192 -7.83 17.92 -2.53
CA LEU A 192 -8.74 17.07 -3.31
C LEU A 192 -10.18 17.10 -2.74
N HIS A 193 -10.32 17.05 -1.41
CA HIS A 193 -11.61 17.21 -0.74
C HIS A 193 -12.21 18.59 -0.96
N LYS A 194 -11.44 19.66 -0.74
CA LYS A 194 -11.90 21.06 -0.88
C LYS A 194 -12.39 21.37 -2.30
N THR A 195 -11.79 20.77 -3.31
CA THR A 195 -12.14 20.98 -4.72
C THR A 195 -13.19 19.99 -5.26
N ASN A 196 -13.73 19.12 -4.39
CA ASN A 196 -14.63 18.02 -4.79
C ASN A 196 -14.07 17.24 -5.98
N THR A 197 -12.77 16.93 -5.96
CA THR A 197 -12.11 16.22 -7.05
C THR A 197 -12.47 14.74 -6.99
N THR A 198 -12.98 14.19 -8.08
CA THR A 198 -13.36 12.77 -8.12
C THR A 198 -12.17 11.86 -8.42
N VAL A 199 -12.27 10.58 -8.06
CA VAL A 199 -11.29 9.56 -8.43
C VAL A 199 -11.00 9.57 -9.94
N GLY A 200 -12.04 9.63 -10.77
CA GLY A 200 -11.89 9.65 -12.23
C GLY A 200 -11.12 10.88 -12.74
N GLU A 201 -11.25 12.03 -12.06
CA GLU A 201 -10.47 13.23 -12.40
C GLU A 201 -8.98 13.03 -12.08
N VAL A 202 -8.64 12.52 -10.89
CA VAL A 202 -7.26 12.25 -10.49
C VAL A 202 -6.62 11.22 -11.43
N THR A 203 -7.30 10.10 -11.68
CA THR A 203 -6.79 9.03 -12.56
C THR A 203 -6.54 9.54 -13.98
N LYS A 204 -7.45 10.34 -14.55
CA LYS A 204 -7.28 10.90 -15.90
C LYS A 204 -6.06 11.84 -15.97
N ILE A 205 -5.81 12.62 -14.93
CA ILE A 205 -4.63 13.50 -14.85
C ILE A 205 -3.36 12.65 -14.77
N LEU A 206 -3.33 11.62 -13.92
CA LEU A 206 -2.17 10.73 -13.81
C LEU A 206 -1.82 10.04 -15.13
N PHE A 207 -2.81 9.62 -15.92
CA PHE A 207 -2.57 8.98 -17.22
C PHE A 207 -1.90 9.88 -18.26
N SER A 208 -1.92 11.20 -18.07
CA SER A 208 -1.21 12.14 -18.95
C SER A 208 0.15 12.59 -18.39
N TYR A 209 0.58 12.05 -17.24
CA TYR A 209 1.78 12.55 -16.56
C TYR A 209 3.07 12.18 -17.30
N MET A 210 3.13 11.01 -17.94
CA MET A 210 4.32 10.57 -18.68
C MET A 210 4.72 11.54 -19.79
N ASP A 211 3.74 12.09 -20.52
CA ASP A 211 3.95 13.07 -21.60
C ASP A 211 4.45 14.44 -21.09
N LYS A 212 4.55 14.59 -19.76
CA LYS A 212 4.83 15.84 -19.05
C LYS A 212 6.06 15.74 -18.15
N LEU A 213 6.80 14.63 -18.22
CA LEU A 213 8.00 14.41 -17.42
C LEU A 213 9.09 15.47 -17.67
N ASP A 214 9.27 15.90 -18.92
CA ASP A 214 10.27 16.91 -19.30
C ASP A 214 9.99 18.29 -18.69
N GLU A 215 8.77 18.51 -18.20
CA GLU A 215 8.39 19.75 -17.54
C GLU A 215 8.88 19.82 -16.08
N GLY A 216 9.47 18.74 -15.56
CA GLY A 216 10.17 18.69 -14.27
C GLY A 216 9.29 18.74 -13.02
N ARG A 217 7.97 18.69 -13.17
CA ARG A 217 7.01 18.65 -12.05
C ARG A 217 7.02 17.26 -11.40
N THR A 218 6.95 17.21 -10.08
CA THR A 218 6.67 15.96 -9.35
C THR A 218 5.19 15.55 -9.51
N PRO A 219 4.81 14.28 -9.22
CA PRO A 219 3.41 13.85 -9.33
C PRO A 219 2.43 14.69 -8.50
N PHE A 220 2.81 15.14 -7.30
CA PHE A 220 1.97 16.01 -6.47
C PHE A 220 1.80 17.39 -7.13
N GLU A 221 2.90 18.03 -7.53
CA GLU A 221 2.87 19.36 -8.16
C GLU A 221 2.04 19.36 -9.45
N PHE A 222 2.25 18.35 -10.29
CA PHE A 222 1.49 18.19 -11.52
C PHE A 222 0.00 18.04 -11.24
N LEU A 223 -0.37 17.19 -10.27
CA LEU A 223 -1.78 17.00 -9.89
C LEU A 223 -2.42 18.29 -9.37
N TYR A 224 -1.73 19.03 -8.50
CA TYR A 224 -2.18 20.35 -8.03
C TYR A 224 -2.43 21.31 -9.18
N GLU A 225 -1.46 21.45 -10.09
CA GLU A 225 -1.53 22.37 -11.21
C GLU A 225 -2.71 22.05 -12.14
N GLN A 226 -2.88 20.78 -12.51
CA GLN A 226 -3.94 20.34 -13.42
C GLN A 226 -5.33 20.52 -12.80
N ILE A 227 -5.49 20.24 -11.50
CA ILE A 227 -6.78 20.46 -10.81
C ILE A 227 -7.08 21.95 -10.70
N ARG A 228 -6.10 22.80 -10.33
CA ARG A 228 -6.30 24.26 -10.26
C ARG A 228 -6.74 24.82 -11.61
N LYS A 229 -6.06 24.44 -12.70
CA LYS A 229 -6.45 24.81 -14.07
C LYS A 229 -7.87 24.36 -14.39
N LYS A 230 -8.20 23.10 -14.11
CA LYS A 230 -9.53 22.54 -14.40
C LYS A 230 -10.65 23.20 -13.60
N LYS A 231 -10.39 23.56 -12.34
CA LYS A 231 -11.39 24.15 -11.41
C LYS A 231 -11.39 25.67 -11.42
N GLY A 232 -10.56 26.32 -12.24
CA GLY A 232 -10.46 27.79 -12.31
C GLY A 232 -9.92 28.44 -11.03
N ILE A 233 -9.04 27.75 -10.30
CA ILE A 233 -8.48 28.22 -9.03
C ILE A 233 -7.16 28.93 -9.31
N HIS A 234 -7.20 30.27 -9.30
CA HIS A 234 -6.03 31.12 -9.44
C HIS A 234 -5.11 31.04 -8.22
#